data_AF-A0A1V6PEL5-F1
#
_entry.id   AF-A0A1V6PEL5-F1
#
_cell.length_a   1.000
_cell.length_b   1.000
_cell.length_c   1.000
_cell.angle_alpha   90.00
_cell.angle_beta   90.00
_cell.angle_gamma   90.00
#
_symmetry.space_group_name_H-M   'P 1'
#
loop_
_entity.id
_entity.type
_entity.pdbx_description
1 polymer ?
#
loop_
_entity_poly.entity_id
_entity_poly.type
_entity_poly.pdbx_seq_one_letter_code
_entity_poly.pdbx_strand_id
1 'polypeptide(L)'
;MFTRTFGVAVCLAATAYAVVTPTTLNSDLSILIHNDLQESSSPWSGSGVILLDAMPLVKATDACRIIGESLWATQSGFSNIQHDLEYLVFQRKFSGSQQYWIAPIQAVPSTIDAYGEIRESFSSIHLPVLCTQSAPYSTADTKDTNSTWQVAIQSNNENITG
;
A
#
# COMPACT_ATOMS: atom_id res chain seq x y z
N MET A 1 62.57 19.85 10.29
CA MET A 1 61.74 18.77 9.72
C MET A 1 60.38 18.87 10.37
N PHE A 2 59.41 19.54 9.74
CA PHE A 2 58.04 19.68 10.25
C PHE A 2 57.08 19.14 9.18
N THR A 3 56.53 17.96 9.43
CA THR A 3 55.66 17.23 8.51
C THR A 3 54.23 17.75 8.65
N ARG A 4 53.63 18.17 7.54
CA ARG A 4 52.24 18.66 7.45
C ARG A 4 51.30 17.46 7.45
N THR A 5 50.39 17.38 8.42
CA THR A 5 49.28 16.43 8.41
C THR A 5 48.17 16.97 7.51
N PHE A 6 47.90 16.28 6.40
CA PHE A 6 46.72 16.51 5.57
C PHE A 6 45.54 15.73 6.17
N GLY A 7 44.55 16.45 6.70
CA GLY A 7 43.30 15.86 7.15
C GLY A 7 42.43 15.50 5.94
N VAL A 8 42.12 14.22 5.76
CA VAL A 8 41.14 13.75 4.79
C VAL A 8 39.75 13.90 5.41
N ALA A 9 38.95 14.81 4.86
CA ALA A 9 37.54 14.94 5.22
C ALA A 9 36.73 13.86 4.49
N VAL A 10 36.32 12.81 5.22
CA VAL A 10 35.37 11.81 4.73
C VAL A 10 33.97 12.42 4.82
N CYS A 11 33.40 12.84 3.68
CA CYS A 11 31.98 13.20 3.61
C CYS A 11 31.15 11.92 3.61
N LEU A 12 30.47 11.62 4.72
CA LEU A 12 29.39 10.63 4.72
C LEU A 12 28.24 11.20 3.89
N ALA A 13 28.08 10.70 2.66
CA ALA A 13 26.88 10.96 1.87
C ALA A 13 25.71 10.22 2.55
N ALA A 14 24.87 10.94 3.27
CA ALA A 14 23.58 10.42 3.71
C ALA A 14 22.73 10.19 2.46
N THR A 15 22.44 8.94 2.14
CA THR A 15 21.43 8.59 1.14
C THR A 15 20.07 9.00 1.69
N ALA A 16 19.59 10.17 1.30
CA ALA A 16 18.21 10.56 1.55
C ALA A 16 17.31 9.63 0.74
N TYR A 17 16.61 8.72 1.40
CA TYR A 17 15.53 7.97 0.76
C TYR A 17 14.44 8.97 0.40
N ALA A 18 14.09 9.04 -0.89
CA ALA A 18 12.96 9.84 -1.32
C ALA A 18 11.69 9.25 -0.68
N VAL A 19 10.99 10.05 0.12
CA VAL A 19 9.72 9.62 0.73
C VAL A 19 8.68 9.48 -0.39
N VAL A 20 7.93 8.39 -0.37
CA VAL A 20 6.91 8.10 -1.37
C VAL A 20 5.77 9.11 -1.23
N THR A 21 5.25 9.59 -2.35
CA THR A 21 4.07 10.49 -2.37
C THR A 21 2.98 9.95 -3.30
N PRO A 22 1.69 10.29 -3.09
CA PRO A 22 0.63 9.97 -4.05
C PRO A 22 0.96 10.46 -5.47
N THR A 23 1.59 11.63 -5.59
CA THR A 23 2.05 12.17 -6.88
C THR A 23 3.07 11.27 -7.58
N THR A 24 4.02 10.68 -6.83
CA THR A 24 4.99 9.74 -7.41
C THR A 24 4.35 8.41 -7.83
N LEU A 25 3.22 8.04 -7.23
CA LEU A 25 2.43 6.88 -7.62
C LEU A 25 1.48 7.17 -8.79
N ASN A 26 1.23 8.46 -9.07
CA ASN A 26 0.15 8.92 -9.95
C ASN A 26 -1.19 8.24 -9.60
N SER A 27 -1.47 8.19 -8.31
CA SER A 27 -2.62 7.51 -7.71
C SER A 27 -2.90 8.11 -6.34
N ASP A 28 -4.19 8.22 -5.99
CA ASP A 28 -4.59 8.36 -4.61
C ASP A 28 -4.29 7.06 -3.82
N LEU A 29 -4.16 7.19 -2.51
CA LEU A 29 -3.94 6.06 -1.59
C LEU A 29 -5.05 6.07 -0.55
N SER A 30 -5.85 5.00 -0.53
CA SER A 30 -6.90 4.79 0.47
C SER A 30 -6.60 3.57 1.31
N ILE A 31 -6.63 3.70 2.63
CA ILE A 31 -6.53 2.56 3.54
C ILE A 31 -7.94 2.07 3.85
N LEU A 32 -8.21 0.79 3.60
CA LEU A 32 -9.43 0.11 3.98
C LEU A 32 -9.11 -0.79 5.17
N ILE A 33 -9.76 -0.51 6.30
CA ILE A 33 -9.60 -1.27 7.53
C ILE A 33 -10.96 -1.52 8.16
N HIS A 34 -11.15 -2.73 8.65
CA HIS A 34 -12.29 -3.06 9.48
C HIS A 34 -12.16 -2.37 10.84
N ASN A 35 -12.97 -1.34 11.07
CA ASN A 35 -12.99 -0.63 12.35
C ASN A 35 -14.16 -1.12 13.22
N ASP A 36 -13.88 -2.09 14.08
CA ASP A 36 -14.78 -2.59 15.12
C ASP A 36 -14.47 -2.01 16.51
N LEU A 37 -13.60 -1.00 16.58
CA LEU A 37 -13.09 -0.38 17.81
C LEU A 37 -12.31 -1.33 18.75
N GLN A 38 -11.90 -2.51 18.26
CA GLN A 38 -11.13 -3.48 19.05
C GLN A 38 -9.63 -3.49 18.72
N GLU A 39 -9.20 -2.72 17.72
CA GLU A 39 -7.78 -2.60 17.31
C GLU A 39 -7.08 -3.97 17.17
N SER A 40 -5.98 -4.19 17.90
CA SER A 40 -5.22 -5.44 17.90
C SER A 40 -5.95 -6.63 18.52
N SER A 41 -7.04 -6.40 19.25
CA SER A 41 -7.90 -7.46 19.78
C SER A 41 -9.02 -7.89 18.83
N SER A 42 -9.18 -7.19 17.70
CA SER A 42 -10.14 -7.56 16.66
C SER A 42 -9.78 -8.91 16.03
N PRO A 43 -10.77 -9.80 15.77
CA PRO A 43 -10.54 -10.98 14.94
C PRO A 43 -10.12 -10.62 13.50
N TRP A 44 -10.33 -9.37 13.08
CA TRP A 44 -9.95 -8.83 11.78
C TRP A 44 -8.64 -8.03 11.84
N SER A 45 -7.94 -8.03 12.97
CA SER A 45 -6.63 -7.39 13.07
C SER A 45 -5.68 -7.91 11.98
N GLY A 46 -5.02 -6.99 11.25
CA GLY A 46 -4.16 -7.33 10.12
C GLY A 46 -4.89 -7.67 8.80
N SER A 47 -6.21 -7.48 8.74
CA SER A 47 -7.00 -7.71 7.51
C SER A 47 -7.07 -6.49 6.59
N GLY A 48 -6.40 -5.39 6.93
CA GLY A 48 -6.44 -4.16 6.15
C GLY A 48 -5.84 -4.31 4.75
N VAL A 49 -6.35 -3.51 3.81
CA VAL A 49 -5.81 -3.40 2.45
C VAL A 49 -5.66 -1.95 2.05
N ILE A 50 -4.68 -1.69 1.20
CA ILE A 50 -4.51 -0.38 0.57
C ILE A 50 -5.13 -0.44 -0.82
N LEU A 51 -6.04 0.48 -1.11
CA LEU A 51 -6.66 0.67 -2.41
C LEU A 51 -5.98 1.81 -3.15
N LEU A 52 -5.47 1.50 -4.35
CA LEU A 52 -4.92 2.47 -5.29
C LEU A 52 -5.84 2.61 -6.52
N ASP A 53 -5.67 3.71 -7.25
CA ASP A 53 -6.40 4.02 -8.48
C ASP A 53 -6.10 3.04 -9.61
N ALA A 54 -6.91 3.13 -10.66
CA ALA A 54 -6.87 2.19 -11.77
C ALA A 54 -5.58 2.29 -12.60
N MET A 55 -4.87 1.17 -12.72
CA MET A 55 -3.63 1.08 -13.51
C MET A 55 -3.40 -0.34 -14.08
N PRO A 56 -2.50 -0.53 -15.05
CA PRO A 56 -2.13 -1.86 -15.55
C PRO A 56 -1.40 -2.68 -14.49
N LEU A 57 -1.48 -4.02 -14.58
CA LEU A 57 -0.93 -4.94 -13.58
C LEU A 57 0.56 -4.71 -13.27
N VAL A 58 1.37 -4.40 -14.29
CA VAL A 58 2.81 -4.13 -14.09
C VAL A 58 3.01 -2.91 -13.20
N LYS A 59 2.28 -1.82 -13.49
CA LYS A 59 2.32 -0.61 -12.66
C LYS A 59 1.73 -0.86 -11.28
N ALA A 60 0.66 -1.65 -11.18
CA ALA A 60 0.04 -2.03 -9.91
C ALA A 60 1.05 -2.74 -8.99
N THR A 61 1.77 -3.71 -9.55
CA THR A 61 2.82 -4.45 -8.84
C THR A 61 3.92 -3.51 -8.34
N ASP A 62 4.39 -2.61 -9.20
CA ASP A 62 5.42 -1.63 -8.82
C ASP A 62 4.91 -0.62 -7.79
N ALA A 63 3.66 -0.17 -7.91
CA ALA A 63 3.05 0.80 -7.00
C ALA A 63 2.95 0.25 -5.58
N CYS A 64 2.45 -0.97 -5.40
CA CYS A 64 2.45 -1.63 -4.09
C CYS A 64 3.88 -1.75 -3.53
N ARG A 65 4.84 -2.16 -4.36
CA ARG A 65 6.24 -2.30 -3.95
C ARG A 65 6.87 -0.99 -3.50
N ILE A 66 6.54 0.12 -4.18
CA ILE A 66 7.07 1.45 -3.85
C ILE A 66 6.62 1.86 -2.44
N ILE A 67 5.36 1.60 -2.06
CA ILE A 67 4.84 1.91 -0.71
C ILE A 67 5.20 0.85 0.34
N GLY A 68 6.16 -0.04 0.06
CA GLY A 68 6.60 -1.07 1.00
C GLY A 68 5.65 -2.28 1.12
N GLU A 69 4.67 -2.38 0.23
CA GLU A 69 3.63 -3.42 0.26
C GLU A 69 3.73 -4.36 -0.97
N SER A 70 2.83 -5.32 -1.05
CA SER A 70 2.71 -6.24 -2.18
C SER A 70 1.27 -6.28 -2.67
N LEU A 71 1.01 -6.84 -3.86
CA LEU A 71 -0.37 -7.10 -4.27
C LEU A 71 -1.03 -8.05 -3.27
N TRP A 72 -2.28 -7.75 -2.89
CA TRP A 72 -3.04 -8.61 -1.99
C TRP A 72 -3.26 -9.98 -2.63
N ALA A 73 -3.12 -11.05 -1.85
CA ALA A 73 -3.19 -12.41 -2.33
C ALA A 73 -4.31 -13.20 -1.64
N THR A 74 -4.93 -14.12 -2.38
CA THR A 74 -6.13 -14.85 -1.91
C THR A 74 -5.84 -15.83 -0.77
N GLN A 75 -4.58 -16.22 -0.58
CA GLN A 75 -4.16 -17.06 0.55
C GLN A 75 -4.40 -16.35 1.90
N SER A 76 -4.50 -15.02 1.91
CA SER A 76 -4.87 -14.24 3.07
C SER A 76 -6.34 -14.41 3.47
N GLY A 77 -7.18 -15.05 2.65
CA GLY A 77 -8.60 -15.31 2.90
C GLY A 77 -9.50 -14.14 2.53
N PHE A 78 -10.39 -14.33 1.55
CA PHE A 78 -11.29 -13.27 1.07
C PHE A 78 -12.22 -12.71 2.18
N SER A 79 -12.66 -13.56 3.10
CA SER A 79 -13.51 -13.16 4.24
C SER A 79 -12.91 -12.02 5.06
N ASN A 80 -11.58 -11.88 5.05
CA ASN A 80 -10.87 -10.86 5.81
C ASN A 80 -11.09 -9.45 5.25
N ILE A 81 -11.31 -9.34 3.94
CA ILE A 81 -11.49 -8.04 3.25
C ILE A 81 -12.90 -7.84 2.70
N GLN A 82 -13.77 -8.86 2.80
CA GLN A 82 -15.09 -8.86 2.20
C GLN A 82 -15.92 -7.64 2.64
N HIS A 83 -15.99 -7.40 3.95
CA HIS A 83 -16.77 -6.28 4.49
C HIS A 83 -16.25 -4.92 4.04
N ASP A 84 -14.94 -4.78 3.86
CA ASP A 84 -14.33 -3.54 3.40
C ASP A 84 -14.72 -3.25 1.93
N LEU A 85 -14.72 -4.28 1.07
CA LEU A 85 -15.15 -4.13 -0.32
C LEU A 85 -16.67 -3.92 -0.44
N GLU A 86 -17.47 -4.66 0.33
CA GLU A 86 -18.93 -4.47 0.40
C GLU A 86 -19.29 -3.05 0.85
N TYR A 87 -18.51 -2.47 1.78
CA TYR A 87 -18.71 -1.11 2.25
C TYR A 87 -18.45 -0.06 1.15
N LEU A 88 -17.48 -0.29 0.26
CA LEU A 88 -17.27 0.56 -0.91
C LEU A 88 -18.45 0.52 -1.88
N VAL A 89 -19.05 -0.67 -2.06
CA VAL A 89 -20.26 -0.85 -2.88
C VAL A 89 -21.45 -0.14 -2.23
N PHE A 90 -21.63 -0.29 -0.91
CA PHE A 90 -22.66 0.40 -0.14
C PHE A 90 -22.54 1.93 -0.27
N GLN A 91 -21.33 2.47 -0.19
CA GLN A 91 -21.04 3.89 -0.40
C GLN A 91 -21.22 4.34 -1.86
N ARG A 92 -21.49 3.42 -2.79
CA ARG A 92 -21.58 3.67 -4.24
C ARG A 92 -20.29 4.22 -4.84
N LYS A 93 -19.14 3.94 -4.22
CA LYS A 93 -17.83 4.25 -4.79
C LYS A 93 -17.50 3.32 -5.96
N PHE A 94 -17.94 2.07 -5.86
CA PHE A 94 -17.77 1.05 -6.89
C PHE A 94 -19.05 0.22 -7.07
N SER A 95 -19.22 -0.40 -8.23
CA SER A 95 -20.26 -1.41 -8.45
C SER A 95 -19.88 -2.75 -7.80
N GLY A 96 -20.85 -3.61 -7.48
CA GLY A 96 -20.55 -4.94 -6.94
C GLY A 96 -19.69 -5.81 -7.87
N SER A 97 -19.79 -5.62 -9.19
CA SER A 97 -18.99 -6.30 -10.20
C SER A 97 -17.63 -5.64 -10.49
N GLN A 98 -17.24 -4.61 -9.71
CA GLN A 98 -15.94 -3.97 -9.87
C GLN A 98 -14.84 -4.99 -9.64
N GLN A 99 -13.95 -5.12 -10.62
CA GLN A 99 -12.77 -5.97 -10.51
C GLN A 99 -11.59 -5.16 -9.97
N TYR A 100 -10.82 -5.77 -9.08
CA TYR A 100 -9.61 -5.21 -8.49
C TYR A 100 -8.41 -6.09 -8.81
N TRP A 101 -7.26 -5.48 -9.11
CA TRP A 101 -6.01 -6.23 -9.25
C TRP A 101 -5.61 -6.87 -7.93
N ILE A 102 -5.27 -8.16 -7.99
CA ILE A 102 -4.70 -8.95 -6.91
C ILE A 102 -3.42 -9.64 -7.39
N ALA A 103 -2.71 -10.30 -6.49
CA ALA A 103 -1.54 -11.10 -6.82
C ALA A 103 -1.88 -12.15 -7.89
N PRO A 104 -1.04 -12.34 -8.92
CA PRO A 104 -1.28 -13.35 -9.95
C PRO A 104 -1.40 -14.76 -9.36
N ILE A 105 -2.41 -15.50 -9.80
CA ILE A 105 -2.63 -16.90 -9.40
C ILE A 105 -1.99 -17.79 -10.46
N GLN A 106 -1.03 -18.63 -10.08
CA GLN A 106 -0.30 -19.51 -11.00
C GLN A 106 0.33 -18.73 -12.18
N ALA A 107 0.86 -17.53 -11.90
CA ALA A 107 1.41 -16.58 -12.88
C ALA A 107 0.40 -16.01 -13.90
N VAL A 108 -0.91 -16.21 -13.69
CA VAL A 108 -1.97 -15.62 -14.51
C VAL A 108 -2.43 -14.30 -13.89
N PRO A 109 -2.48 -13.19 -14.65
CA PRO A 109 -3.08 -11.93 -14.20
C PRO A 109 -4.50 -12.16 -13.67
N SER A 110 -4.68 -11.88 -12.38
CA SER A 110 -5.87 -12.27 -11.64
C SER A 110 -6.51 -11.05 -11.00
N THR A 111 -7.83 -11.07 -10.94
CA THR A 111 -8.67 -10.02 -10.36
C THR A 111 -9.67 -10.63 -9.40
N ILE A 112 -10.20 -9.82 -8.49
CA ILE A 112 -11.28 -10.21 -7.57
C ILE A 112 -12.35 -9.11 -7.55
N ASP A 113 -13.60 -9.46 -7.25
CA ASP A 113 -14.65 -8.48 -6.94
C ASP A 113 -15.10 -8.48 -5.49
N ALA A 114 -16.09 -7.63 -5.18
CA ALA A 114 -16.65 -7.49 -3.84
C ALA A 114 -17.43 -8.72 -3.35
N TYR A 115 -17.66 -9.72 -4.21
CA TYR A 115 -18.28 -11.00 -3.86
C TYR A 115 -17.27 -12.15 -3.79
N GLY A 116 -15.99 -11.85 -4.01
CA GLY A 116 -14.91 -12.83 -3.99
C GLY A 116 -14.78 -13.62 -5.28
N GLU A 117 -15.43 -13.18 -6.37
CA GLU A 117 -15.32 -13.83 -7.67
C GLU A 117 -13.96 -13.52 -8.29
N ILE A 118 -13.16 -14.56 -8.50
CA ILE A 118 -11.84 -14.43 -9.12
C ILE A 118 -11.97 -14.58 -10.64
N ARG A 119 -11.36 -13.65 -11.37
CA ARG A 119 -11.34 -13.69 -12.84
C ARG A 119 -9.94 -13.45 -13.38
N GLU A 120 -9.63 -14.18 -14.46
CA GLU A 120 -8.47 -13.87 -15.28
C GLU A 120 -8.73 -12.58 -16.07
N SER A 121 -7.67 -11.82 -16.32
CA SER A 121 -7.76 -10.54 -17.02
C SER A 121 -6.53 -10.30 -17.90
N PHE A 122 -6.59 -9.30 -18.78
CA PHE A 122 -5.44 -8.88 -19.56
C PHE A 122 -4.63 -7.86 -18.76
N SER A 123 -3.32 -8.05 -18.66
CA SER A 123 -2.42 -7.22 -17.84
C SER A 123 -2.40 -5.73 -18.21
N SER A 124 -2.88 -5.36 -19.41
CA SER A 124 -2.99 -4.00 -19.91
C SER A 124 -4.25 -3.26 -19.45
N ILE A 125 -5.24 -3.96 -18.90
CA ILE A 125 -6.48 -3.33 -18.40
C ILE A 125 -6.17 -2.48 -17.18
N HIS A 126 -6.77 -1.29 -17.12
CA HIS A 126 -6.67 -0.43 -15.95
C HIS A 126 -7.75 -0.82 -14.95
N LEU A 127 -7.33 -1.33 -13.79
CA LEU A 127 -8.22 -1.69 -12.68
C LEU A 127 -7.67 -1.12 -11.38
N PRO A 128 -8.53 -0.73 -10.43
CA PRO A 128 -8.08 -0.38 -9.09
C PRO A 128 -7.29 -1.53 -8.46
N VAL A 129 -6.37 -1.21 -7.55
CA VAL A 129 -5.38 -2.17 -7.06
C VAL A 129 -5.59 -2.42 -5.58
N LEU A 130 -5.58 -3.69 -5.17
CA LEU A 130 -5.49 -4.07 -3.76
C LEU A 130 -4.04 -4.41 -3.43
N CYS A 131 -3.42 -3.60 -2.58
CA CYS A 131 -2.16 -3.92 -1.93
C CYS A 131 -2.40 -4.43 -0.51
N THR A 132 -1.43 -5.18 0.04
CA THR A 132 -1.38 -5.51 1.46
C THR A 132 -1.34 -4.23 2.31
N GLN A 133 -1.79 -4.36 3.56
CA GLN A 133 -1.46 -3.41 4.63
C GLN A 133 -0.74 -4.23 5.72
N SER A 134 0.58 -4.21 5.70
CA SER A 134 1.44 -4.94 6.63
C SER A 134 2.12 -4.05 7.67
N ALA A 135 1.93 -2.73 7.61
CA ALA A 135 2.44 -1.81 8.59
C ALA A 135 1.86 -2.13 9.99
N PRO A 136 2.69 -2.15 11.03
CA PRO A 136 2.23 -2.45 12.38
C PRO A 136 1.31 -1.33 12.90
N TYR A 137 0.35 -1.71 13.75
CA TYR A 137 -0.44 -0.73 14.50
C TYR A 137 0.47 0.18 15.32
N SER A 138 0.34 1.48 15.10
CA SER A 138 0.95 2.48 15.98
C SER A 138 0.12 2.59 17.26
N THR A 139 0.77 2.49 18.41
CA THR A 139 0.15 2.72 19.72
C THR A 139 0.67 4.04 20.32
N ALA A 140 0.16 4.42 21.50
CA ALA A 140 0.68 5.57 22.23
C ALA A 140 2.18 5.42 22.57
N ASP A 141 2.63 4.18 22.80
CA ASP A 141 3.98 3.86 23.29
C ASP A 141 4.91 3.31 22.20
N THR A 142 4.37 2.82 21.09
CA THR A 142 5.14 2.24 19.97
C THR A 142 4.75 2.86 18.64
N LYS A 143 5.74 3.48 17.99
CA LYS A 143 5.66 3.95 16.61
C LYS A 143 6.85 3.41 15.84
N ASP A 144 6.59 2.67 14.77
CA ASP A 144 7.65 2.28 13.85
C ASP A 144 8.00 3.49 12.97
N THR A 145 9.20 4.04 13.15
CA THR A 145 9.70 5.18 12.38
C THR A 145 10.52 4.76 11.16
N ASN A 146 10.49 3.48 10.79
CA ASN A 146 11.17 3.00 9.59
C ASN A 146 10.59 3.70 8.35
N SER A 147 11.49 4.19 7.49
CA SER A 147 11.11 4.87 6.24
C SER A 147 10.31 3.99 5.28
N THR A 148 10.33 2.66 5.44
CA THR A 148 9.52 1.73 4.64
C THR A 148 8.03 2.01 4.74
N TRP A 149 7.55 2.51 5.88
CA TRP A 149 6.12 2.76 6.13
C TRP A 149 5.71 4.21 5.94
N GLN A 150 6.64 5.08 5.54
CA GLN A 150 6.39 6.52 5.47
C GLN A 150 5.88 6.94 4.10
N VAL A 151 4.72 7.60 4.09
CA VAL A 151 4.18 8.29 2.93
C VAL A 151 4.15 9.80 3.22
N ALA A 152 4.64 10.59 2.28
CA ALA A 152 4.60 12.03 2.30
C ALA A 152 3.41 12.55 1.48
N ILE A 153 2.65 13.47 2.05
CA ILE A 153 1.66 14.26 1.32
C ILE A 153 1.99 15.74 1.45
N GLN A 154 1.74 16.49 0.38
CA GLN A 154 1.84 17.94 0.43
C GLN A 154 0.47 18.53 0.80
N SER A 155 0.43 19.32 1.86
CA SER A 155 -0.78 20.02 2.31
C SER A 155 -0.42 21.43 2.75
N ASN A 156 -1.11 22.45 2.23
CA ASN A 156 -0.86 23.87 2.57
C ASN A 156 0.62 24.29 2.49
N ASN A 157 1.35 23.87 1.44
CA ASN A 157 2.80 24.09 1.27
C ASN A 157 3.72 23.41 2.31
N GLU A 158 3.18 22.54 3.16
CA GLU A 158 3.95 21.71 4.08
C GLU A 158 3.98 20.25 3.61
N ASN A 159 5.06 19.55 3.94
CA ASN A 159 5.19 18.12 3.65
C ASN A 159 4.89 17.35 4.93
N ILE A 160 3.78 16.62 4.95
CA ILE A 160 3.33 15.80 6.07
C ILE A 160 3.73 14.36 5.77
N THR A 161 4.56 13.78 6.63
CA THR A 161 4.97 12.38 6.56
C THR A 161 4.30 11.58 7.67
N GLY A 162 3.74 10.42 7.33
CA GLY A 162 3.12 9.50 8.28
C GLY A 162 3.08 8.08 7.76
#